data_AF-A0A6L3N9U2-F1
#
_entry.id   AF-A0A6L3N9U2-F1
#
_cell.length_a   1.000
_cell.length_b   1.000
_cell.length_c   1.000
_cell.angle_alpha   90.00
_cell.angle_beta   90.00
_cell.angle_gamma   90.00
#
_symmetry.space_group_name_H-M   'P 1'
#
loop_
_entity.id
_entity.type
_entity.pdbx_description
1 polymer ?
#
loop_
_entity_poly.entity_id
_entity_poly.type
_entity_poly.pdbx_seq_one_letter_code
_entity_poly.pdbx_strand_id
1 'polypeptide(L)'
;GLSALGGAWAPLERSAPHGLAMRFAADGKHAGTPLVAPIAPGRVDRVVMRSCERLEPGAWQTIPFEHGTLAFDGEREIEVTRGDRYEIALDWRGPLTVDVGRTLRYASSRQLLRDAGGWRG
;
A
#
# COMPACT_ATOMS: atom_id res chain seq x y z
N GLY A 1 -4.26 0.67 -2.36
CA GLY A 1 -4.36 -0.82 -2.35
C GLY A 1 -3.27 -1.36 -1.45
N LEU A 2 -3.13 -2.67 -1.30
CA LEU A 2 -1.92 -3.22 -0.68
C LEU A 2 -0.80 -3.19 -1.73
N SER A 3 0.43 -2.82 -1.35
CA SER A 3 1.59 -2.98 -2.23
C SER A 3 1.74 -4.45 -2.64
N ALA A 4 2.20 -4.71 -3.87
CA ALA A 4 2.47 -6.06 -4.37
C ALA A 4 3.42 -6.84 -3.43
N LEU A 5 4.35 -6.15 -2.77
CA LEU A 5 5.26 -6.73 -1.76
C LEU A 5 4.50 -7.22 -0.52
N GLY A 6 3.61 -6.38 0.02
CA GLY A 6 2.75 -6.76 1.15
C GLY A 6 1.84 -7.91 0.77
N GLY A 7 1.29 -7.90 -0.44
CA GLY A 7 0.37 -8.93 -0.93
C GLY A 7 1.04 -10.28 -1.12
N ALA A 8 2.32 -10.30 -1.50
CA ALA A 8 3.08 -11.52 -1.66
C ALA A 8 3.51 -12.14 -0.32
N TRP A 9 3.68 -11.34 0.73
CA TRP A 9 4.16 -11.81 2.04
C TRP A 9 3.05 -12.05 3.06
N ALA A 10 2.22 -11.04 3.30
CA ALA A 10 1.16 -11.04 4.31
C ALA A 10 -0.05 -10.29 3.76
N PRO A 11 -0.93 -10.97 3.00
CA PRO A 11 -2.13 -10.34 2.46
C PRO A 11 -2.99 -9.75 3.58
N LEU A 12 -3.27 -8.45 3.51
CA LEU A 12 -4.27 -7.79 4.37
C LEU A 12 -5.52 -7.49 3.57
N GLU A 13 -6.66 -7.77 4.20
CA GLU A 13 -7.95 -7.29 3.72
C GLU A 13 -8.01 -5.76 3.83
N ARG A 14 -8.82 -5.12 2.96
CA ARG A 14 -9.07 -3.67 3.03
C ARG A 14 -9.69 -3.23 4.36
N SER A 15 -10.38 -4.15 5.04
CA SER A 15 -11.02 -3.98 6.36
C SER A 15 -10.06 -4.20 7.54
N ALA A 16 -8.83 -4.64 7.31
CA ALA A 16 -7.90 -4.97 8.38
C ALA A 16 -7.59 -3.72 9.22
N PRO A 17 -7.67 -3.76 10.57
CA PRO A 17 -7.62 -2.57 11.43
C PRO A 17 -6.20 -1.98 11.60
N HIS A 18 -5.27 -2.32 10.70
CA HIS A 18 -3.85 -1.99 10.78
C HIS A 18 -3.22 -2.02 9.39
N GLY A 19 -2.06 -1.40 9.26
CA GLY A 19 -1.21 -1.49 8.08
C GLY A 19 -0.04 -2.46 8.27
N LEU A 20 0.79 -2.56 7.25
CA LEU A 20 2.07 -3.26 7.32
C LEU A 20 3.23 -2.28 7.12
N ALA A 21 4.19 -2.33 8.03
CA ALA A 21 5.50 -1.73 7.87
C ALA A 21 6.49 -2.84 7.49
N MET A 22 7.01 -2.78 6.25
CA MET A 22 7.97 -3.76 5.74
C MET A 22 9.32 -3.12 5.52
N ARG A 23 10.38 -3.80 5.91
CA ARG A 23 11.77 -3.38 5.68
C ARG A 23 12.48 -4.41 4.82
N PHE A 24 13.23 -3.93 3.84
CA PHE A 24 14.00 -4.77 2.92
C PHE A 24 15.50 -4.49 3.06
N ALA A 25 16.32 -5.48 2.77
CA ALA A 25 17.76 -5.34 2.74
C ALA A 25 18.18 -4.52 1.52
N ALA A 26 19.21 -3.70 1.68
CA ALA A 26 19.88 -3.05 0.55
C ALA A 26 20.54 -4.10 -0.37
N ASP A 27 20.78 -3.72 -1.63
CA ASP A 27 21.39 -4.57 -2.64
C ASP A 27 22.70 -5.21 -2.14
N GLY A 28 22.89 -6.49 -2.47
CA GLY A 28 24.04 -7.30 -2.06
C GLY A 28 24.00 -7.81 -0.60
N LYS A 29 23.04 -7.39 0.23
CA LYS A 29 22.84 -7.94 1.59
C LYS A 29 21.82 -9.08 1.57
N HIS A 30 22.22 -10.22 2.13
CA HIS A 30 21.44 -11.47 2.02
C HIS A 30 20.80 -11.94 3.33
N ALA A 31 21.06 -11.26 4.45
CA ALA A 31 20.45 -11.65 5.71
C ALA A 31 18.97 -11.23 5.71
N GLY A 32 18.05 -12.15 6.01
CA GLY A 32 16.60 -11.95 5.93
C GLY A 32 15.91 -13.04 5.12
N THR A 33 14.62 -12.85 4.81
CA THR A 33 13.80 -13.83 4.09
C THR A 33 13.66 -13.41 2.63
N PRO A 34 14.09 -14.23 1.66
CA PRO A 34 13.92 -13.92 0.24
C PRO A 34 12.45 -14.03 -0.17
N LEU A 35 11.99 -13.09 -1.01
CA LEU A 35 10.65 -13.01 -1.59
C LEU A 35 10.79 -12.69 -3.08
N VAL A 36 9.95 -13.29 -3.92
CA VAL A 36 9.80 -12.87 -5.33
C VAL A 36 8.48 -12.12 -5.44
N ALA A 37 8.54 -10.87 -5.91
CA ALA A 37 7.36 -10.03 -6.04
C ALA A 37 7.48 -9.04 -7.20
N PRO A 38 6.34 -8.57 -7.75
CA PRO A 38 6.34 -7.42 -8.65
C PRO A 38 6.85 -6.18 -7.91
N ILE A 39 7.88 -5.52 -8.44
CA ILE A 39 8.43 -4.29 -7.86
C ILE A 39 8.25 -3.06 -8.77
N ALA A 40 7.90 -3.27 -10.04
CA ALA A 40 7.54 -2.23 -11.01
C ALA A 40 6.68 -2.84 -12.14
N PRO A 41 6.00 -2.04 -12.97
CA PRO A 41 5.29 -2.55 -14.15
C PRO A 41 6.20 -3.39 -15.05
N GLY A 42 5.81 -4.63 -15.31
CA GLY A 42 6.59 -5.58 -16.12
C GLY A 42 7.85 -6.14 -15.45
N ARG A 43 8.15 -5.80 -14.19
CA ARG A 43 9.34 -6.24 -13.47
C ARG A 43 9.01 -7.01 -12.19
N VAL A 44 9.41 -8.28 -12.17
CA VAL A 44 9.33 -9.18 -11.02
C VAL A 44 10.74 -9.52 -10.60
N ASP A 45 11.12 -9.17 -9.37
CA ASP A 45 12.46 -9.35 -8.85
C ASP A 45 12.46 -10.08 -7.50
N ARG A 46 13.64 -10.60 -7.13
CA ARG A 46 13.89 -11.16 -5.81
C ARG A 46 14.35 -10.06 -4.87
N VAL A 47 13.62 -9.87 -3.78
CA VAL A 47 13.97 -8.96 -2.68
C VAL A 47 14.24 -9.76 -1.40
N VAL A 48 14.97 -9.18 -0.45
CA VAL A 48 15.22 -9.81 0.85
C VAL A 48 14.55 -8.99 1.94
N MET A 49 13.50 -9.53 2.54
CA MET A 49 12.75 -8.89 3.62
C MET A 49 13.47 -9.08 4.96
N ARG A 50 13.61 -7.98 5.72
CA ARG A 50 14.26 -7.92 7.03
C ARG A 50 13.27 -7.97 8.19
N SER A 51 12.17 -7.22 8.08
CA SER A 51 11.09 -7.26 9.06
C SER A 51 9.76 -6.94 8.39
N CYS A 52 8.70 -7.41 9.02
CA CYS A 52 7.32 -7.11 8.68
C CYS A 52 6.58 -6.94 10.00
N GLU A 53 6.16 -5.71 10.29
CA GLU A 53 5.55 -5.31 11.55
C GLU A 53 4.17 -4.69 11.29
N ARG A 54 3.28 -4.74 12.28
CA ARG A 54 1.98 -4.05 12.18
C ARG A 54 2.22 -2.56 12.35
N LEU A 55 1.62 -1.77 11.47
CA LEU A 55 1.51 -0.32 11.61
C LEU A 55 0.14 -0.01 12.21
N GLU A 56 0.11 0.27 13.50
CA GLU A 56 -1.13 0.58 14.22
C GLU A 56 -1.60 2.03 13.91
N PRO A 57 -2.92 2.28 13.80
CA PRO A 57 -3.45 3.61 13.59
C PRO A 57 -3.02 4.60 14.69
N GLY A 58 -2.63 5.82 14.28
CA GLY A 58 -2.22 6.89 15.20
C GLY A 58 -0.86 6.69 15.89
N ALA A 59 -0.20 5.55 15.70
CA ALA A 59 1.15 5.32 16.20
C ALA A 59 2.18 5.92 15.24
N TRP A 60 2.83 7.00 15.66
CA TRP A 60 3.92 7.62 14.90
C TRP A 60 5.18 6.74 14.92
N GLN A 61 5.75 6.50 13.75
CA GLN A 61 7.00 5.79 13.57
C GLN A 61 8.01 6.67 12.85
N THR A 62 9.21 6.79 13.43
CA THR A 62 10.31 7.51 12.79
C THR A 62 10.87 6.70 11.63
N ILE A 63 11.12 7.38 10.51
CA ILE A 63 11.75 6.81 9.32
C ILE A 63 13.28 7.00 9.47
N PRO A 64 14.08 5.94 9.65
CA PRO A 64 15.49 6.07 10.01
C PRO A 64 16.41 6.17 8.78
N PHE A 65 16.07 7.04 7.82
CA PHE A 65 16.88 7.25 6.61
C PHE A 65 17.38 8.70 6.56
N GLU A 66 18.67 8.87 6.32
CA GLU A 66 19.29 10.20 6.19
C GLU A 66 19.26 10.75 4.75
N HIS A 67 18.94 9.89 3.78
CA HIS A 67 18.87 10.20 2.35
C HIS A 67 17.94 9.21 1.65
N GLY A 68 17.33 9.64 0.55
CA GLY A 68 16.43 8.82 -0.26
C GLY A 68 15.14 9.56 -0.62
N THR A 69 14.15 8.81 -1.08
CA THR A 69 12.86 9.35 -1.51
C THR A 69 11.73 8.66 -0.77
N LEU A 70 10.83 9.45 -0.19
CA LEU A 70 9.53 8.98 0.28
C LEU A 70 8.55 9.03 -0.89
N ALA A 71 8.22 7.86 -1.43
CA ALA A 71 7.23 7.74 -2.50
C ALA A 71 5.88 7.32 -1.93
N PHE A 72 4.83 8.05 -2.33
CA PHE A 72 3.44 7.77 -1.98
C PHE A 72 2.71 7.35 -3.25
N ASP A 73 2.01 6.21 -3.21
CA ASP A 73 1.25 5.55 -4.30
C ASP A 73 1.02 6.46 -5.54
N GLY A 74 2.03 6.53 -6.41
CA GLY A 74 2.05 7.18 -7.74
C GLY A 74 1.93 8.71 -7.83
N GLU A 75 1.51 9.39 -6.78
CA GLU A 75 1.04 10.80 -6.88
C GLU A 75 2.06 11.81 -6.37
N ARG A 76 2.88 11.44 -5.38
CA ARG A 76 3.78 12.37 -4.68
C ARG A 76 5.09 11.70 -4.27
N GLU A 77 6.18 12.42 -4.45
CA GLU A 77 7.52 12.05 -3.99
C GLU A 77 8.09 13.19 -3.15
N ILE A 78 8.74 12.85 -2.04
CA ILE A 78 9.44 13.80 -1.17
C ILE A 78 10.89 13.35 -1.05
N GLU A 79 11.82 14.23 -1.38
CA GLU A 79 13.25 13.97 -1.17
C GLU A 79 13.62 14.16 0.30
N VAL A 80 14.25 13.15 0.88
CA VAL A 80 14.71 13.15 2.27
C VAL A 80 15.95 14.03 2.36
N THR A 81 15.84 15.14 3.07
CA THR A 81 16.95 16.06 3.29
C THR A 81 17.68 15.71 4.58
N ARG A 82 19.02 15.78 4.54
CA ARG A 82 19.86 15.49 5.70
C ARG A 82 19.60 16.51 6.82
N GLY A 83 19.27 16.01 8.01
CA GLY A 83 18.99 16.82 9.21
C GLY A 83 17.51 16.96 9.56
N ASP A 84 16.62 16.60 8.63
CA ASP A 84 15.19 16.57 8.90
C ASP A 84 14.76 15.23 9.54
N ARG A 85 13.74 15.29 10.39
CA ARG A 85 13.13 14.12 11.02
C ARG A 85 11.79 13.82 10.36
N TYR A 86 11.70 12.66 9.72
CA TYR A 86 10.47 12.19 9.09
C TYR A 86 9.78 11.14 9.96
N GLU A 87 8.47 11.28 10.11
CA GLU A 87 7.62 10.34 10.84
C GLU A 87 6.40 9.99 10.00
N ILE A 88 5.93 8.76 10.14
CA ILE A 88 4.72 8.26 9.47
C ILE A 88 3.78 7.65 10.50
N ALA A 89 2.49 7.92 10.36
CA ALA A 89 1.44 7.25 11.10
C ALA A 89 0.33 6.84 10.14
N LEU A 90 -0.32 5.71 10.42
CA LEU A 90 -1.51 5.31 9.70
C LEU A 90 -2.70 6.13 10.19
N ASP A 91 -3.31 6.93 9.31
CA ASP A 91 -4.60 7.56 9.57
C ASP A 91 -5.73 6.64 9.10
N TRP A 92 -6.59 6.26 10.04
CA TRP A 92 -7.75 5.41 9.75
C TRP A 92 -8.95 6.19 9.20
N ARG A 93 -8.91 7.53 9.27
CA ARG A 93 -9.95 8.42 8.73
C ARG A 93 -9.63 8.82 7.29
N GLY A 94 -9.20 7.82 6.50
CA GLY A 94 -8.99 7.97 5.07
C GLY A 94 -10.26 8.36 4.32
N PRO A 95 -10.16 8.71 3.03
CA PRO A 95 -11.32 9.07 2.22
C PRO A 95 -12.36 7.95 2.21
N LEU A 96 -13.63 8.31 2.06
CA LEU A 96 -14.70 7.33 1.89
C LEU A 96 -14.43 6.49 0.65
N THR A 97 -14.44 5.16 0.81
CA THR A 97 -14.25 4.22 -0.28
C THR A 97 -15.54 3.46 -0.59
N VAL A 98 -15.80 3.22 -1.87
CA VAL A 98 -16.95 2.45 -2.32
C VAL A 98 -16.60 0.96 -2.31
N ASP A 99 -17.40 0.15 -1.64
CA ASP A 99 -17.38 -1.32 -1.83
C ASP A 99 -18.02 -1.63 -3.19
N VAL A 100 -17.20 -1.79 -4.22
CA VAL A 100 -17.63 -2.05 -5.58
C VAL A 100 -18.46 -3.33 -5.67
N GLY A 101 -18.04 -4.40 -4.99
CA GLY A 101 -18.74 -5.69 -5.02
C GLY A 101 -20.15 -5.58 -4.44
N ARG A 102 -20.28 -4.94 -3.28
CA ARG A 102 -21.59 -4.68 -2.65
C ARG A 102 -22.44 -3.75 -3.50
N THR A 103 -21.83 -2.71 -4.07
CA THR A 103 -22.52 -1.73 -4.92
C THR A 103 -23.11 -2.39 -6.17
N LEU A 104 -22.32 -3.19 -6.88
CA LEU A 104 -22.76 -3.91 -8.08
C LEU A 104 -23.85 -4.94 -7.77
N ARG A 105 -23.71 -5.69 -6.67
CA ARG A 105 -24.77 -6.63 -6.22
C ARG A 105 -26.08 -5.90 -5.91
N TYR A 106 -26.01 -4.77 -5.20
CA TYR A 106 -27.19 -3.96 -4.89
C TYR A 106 -27.87 -3.45 -6.17
N ALA A 107 -27.09 -2.87 -7.09
CA ALA A 107 -27.58 -2.36 -8.36
C ALA A 107 -28.25 -3.44 -9.21
N SER A 108 -27.65 -4.63 -9.29
CA SER A 108 -28.24 -5.79 -9.99
C SER A 108 -29.55 -6.24 -9.37
N SER A 109 -29.59 -6.41 -8.03
CA SER A 109 -30.79 -6.86 -7.30
C SER A 109 -31.99 -5.92 -7.46
N ARG A 110 -31.74 -4.64 -7.70
CA ARG A 110 -32.73 -3.58 -7.87
C ARG A 110 -32.90 -3.14 -9.31
N GLN A 111 -32.21 -3.80 -10.25
CA GLN A 111 -32.24 -3.48 -11.68
C GLN A 111 -31.90 -2.01 -12.01
N LEU A 112 -31.07 -1.36 -11.18
CA LEU A 112 -30.78 0.08 -11.27
C LEU A 112 -29.97 0.48 -12.51
N LEU A 113 -29.35 -0.48 -13.19
CA LEU A 113 -28.54 -0.25 -14.39
C LEU A 113 -29.28 -0.53 -15.70
N ARG A 114 -30.60 -0.77 -15.67
CA ARG A 114 -31.39 -1.08 -16.87
C ARG A 114 -31.48 0.07 -17.88
N ASP A 115 -31.48 1.32 -17.40
CA ASP A 115 -31.64 2.52 -18.24
C ASP A 115 -30.31 3.24 -18.53
N ALA A 116 -29.16 2.67 -18.13
CA ALA A 116 -27.83 3.27 -18.38
C ALA A 116 -27.48 3.38 -19.87
N GLY A 117 -28.26 2.78 -20.77
CA GLY A 117 -28.13 2.92 -22.23
C GLY A 117 -28.44 4.31 -22.78
N GLY A 118 -28.94 5.25 -21.96
CA GLY A 118 -29.15 6.66 -22.33
C GLY A 118 -27.96 7.58 -22.06
N TRP A 119 -26.89 7.11 -21.41
CA TRP A 119 -25.73 7.94 -21.06
C TRP A 119 -24.90 8.24 -22.31
N ARG A 120 -25.16 9.39 -22.95
CA ARG A 120 -24.29 9.96 -23.97
C ARG A 120 -23.23 10.80 -23.25
N GLY A 121 -21.97 10.40 -23.41
CA GLY A 121 -20.80 11.20 -23.01
C GLY A 121 -20.64 12.46 -23.86
#